data_AF-A0A7K0DR05-F1
#
_entry.id   AF-A0A7K0DR05-F1
#
_cell.length_a   1.000
_cell.length_b   1.000
_cell.length_c   1.000
_cell.angle_alpha   90.00
_cell.angle_beta   90.00
_cell.angle_gamma   90.00
#
_symmetry.space_group_name_H-M   'P 1'
#
loop_
_entity.id
_entity.type
_entity.pdbx_description
1 polymer ?
#
loop_
_entity_poly.entity_id
_entity_poly.type
_entity_poly.pdbx_seq_one_letter_code
_entity_poly.pdbx_strand_id
1 'polypeptide(L)'
;MGTNLATLLYNVLIAFRWIGLIILTIASMAILISESAKAKLSPGKVLAVAGSAIVAAVVFWVLPSLVNYARVDATTLVPGQPIGGYR
;
A
#
# COMPACT_ATOMS: atom_id res chain seq x y z
N MET A 1 -15.95 -13.83 -17.16
CA MET A 1 -14.84 -13.29 -17.97
C MET A 1 -14.90 -11.77 -17.83
N GLY A 2 -13.96 -11.17 -17.11
CA GLY A 2 -13.95 -9.71 -16.91
C GLY A 2 -13.83 -8.99 -18.25
N THR A 3 -14.53 -7.87 -18.39
CA THR A 3 -14.41 -7.00 -19.57
C THR A 3 -12.94 -6.59 -19.74
N ASN A 4 -12.48 -6.34 -20.98
CA ASN A 4 -11.10 -5.90 -21.25
C ASN A 4 -10.66 -4.72 -20.37
N LEU A 5 -11.61 -3.87 -19.97
CA LEU A 5 -11.41 -2.77 -19.03
C LEU A 5 -11.04 -3.24 -17.62
N ALA A 6 -11.72 -4.25 -17.07
CA ALA A 6 -11.42 -4.78 -15.74
C ALA A 6 -10.00 -5.37 -15.67
N THR A 7 -9.58 -6.07 -16.71
CA THR A 7 -8.22 -6.61 -16.84
C THR A 7 -7.17 -5.49 -16.90
N LEU A 8 -7.43 -4.43 -17.67
CA LEU A 8 -6.53 -3.28 -17.77
C LEU A 8 -6.38 -2.54 -16.44
N LEU A 9 -7.49 -2.29 -15.74
CA LEU A 9 -7.47 -1.63 -14.42
C LEU A 9 -6.74 -2.48 -13.37
N TYR A 10 -6.90 -3.81 -13.41
CA TYR A 10 -6.15 -4.73 -12.54
C TYR A 10 -4.64 -4.67 -12.80
N ASN A 11 -4.22 -4.65 -14.06
CA ASN A 11 -2.80 -4.54 -14.41
C ASN A 11 -2.20 -3.19 -13.99
N VAL A 12 -2.94 -2.10 -14.15
CA VAL A 12 -2.53 -0.77 -13.66
C VAL A 12 -2.38 -0.78 -12.14
N LEU A 13 -3.35 -1.35 -11.41
CA LEU A 13 -3.28 -1.51 -9.96
C LEU A 13 -2.02 -2.28 -9.53
N ILE A 14 -1.73 -3.40 -10.19
CA ILE A 14 -0.51 -4.18 -9.93
C ILE A 14 0.74 -3.33 -10.18
N ALA A 15 0.80 -2.59 -11.29
CA ALA A 15 1.94 -1.74 -11.61
C ALA A 15 2.20 -0.70 -10.50
N PHE A 16 1.17 0.00 -10.03
CA PHE A 16 1.30 0.97 -8.94
C PHE A 16 1.75 0.34 -7.63
N ARG A 17 1.26 -0.86 -7.30
CA ARG A 17 1.72 -1.60 -6.12
C ARG A 17 3.22 -1.92 -6.18
N TRP A 18 3.70 -2.41 -7.32
CA TRP A 18 5.12 -2.70 -7.50
C TRP A 18 5.99 -1.44 -7.46
N ILE A 19 5.57 -0.35 -8.12
CA ILE A 19 6.26 0.94 -8.07
C ILE A 19 6.37 1.44 -6.64
N GLY A 20 5.28 1.37 -5.86
CA GLY A 20 5.26 1.75 -4.45
C GLY A 20 6.26 0.95 -3.62
N LEU A 21 6.31 -0.38 -3.78
CA LEU A 21 7.27 -1.24 -3.09
C LEU A 21 8.73 -0.91 -3.45
N ILE A 22 9.01 -0.64 -4.72
CA ILE A 22 10.36 -0.28 -5.19
C ILE A 22 10.81 1.02 -4.51
N ILE A 23 9.97 2.06 -4.55
CA ILE A 23 10.28 3.35 -3.92
C ILE A 23 10.52 3.18 -2.42
N LEU A 24 9.67 2.41 -1.74
CA LEU A 24 9.77 2.17 -0.32
C LEU A 24 11.05 1.41 0.05
N THR A 25 11.44 0.44 -0.78
CA THR A 25 12.69 -0.30 -0.62
C THR A 25 13.90 0.63 -0.75
N ILE A 26 13.91 1.50 -1.78
CA ILE A 26 14.98 2.50 -1.98
C ILE A 26 15.06 3.44 -0.79
N ALA A 27 13.93 3.96 -0.32
CA ALA A 27 13.89 4.87 0.83
C ALA A 27 14.40 4.19 2.12
N SER A 28 13.98 2.96 2.38
CA SER A 28 14.41 2.19 3.56
C SER A 28 15.92 1.91 3.54
N MET A 29 16.46 1.57 2.37
CA MET A 29 17.90 1.39 2.18
C MET A 29 18.68 2.69 2.35
N ALA A 30 18.17 3.80 1.82
CA ALA A 30 18.79 5.12 2.00
C ALA A 30 18.88 5.51 3.49
N ILE A 31 17.85 5.19 4.28
CA ILE A 31 17.85 5.40 5.73
C ILE A 31 18.92 4.54 6.40
N LEU A 32 18.99 3.25 6.09
CA LEU A 32 20.01 2.35 6.66
C LEU A 32 21.44 2.81 6.33
N ILE A 33 21.69 3.24 5.10
CA ILE A 33 22.98 3.78 4.66
C ILE A 33 23.30 5.10 5.37
N SER A 34 22.32 5.98 5.56
CA SER A 34 22.53 7.24 6.29
C SER A 34 22.87 6.99 7.76
N GLU A 35 22.19 6.03 8.40
CA GLU A 35 22.46 5.64 9.78
C GLU A 35 23.82 4.98 9.95
N SER A 36 24.25 4.16 8.97
CA SER A 36 25.57 3.51 8.99
C SER A 36 26.74 4.49 8.86
N ALA A 37 26.54 5.59 8.14
CA ALA A 37 27.53 6.65 8.01
C ALA A 37 27.64 7.52 9.28
N LYS A 38 26.56 7.65 10.06
CA LYS A 38 26.51 8.52 11.25
C LYS A 38 26.87 7.81 12.55
N ALA A 39 26.58 6.51 12.67
CA ALA A 39 26.85 5.72 13.86
C ALA A 39 27.18 4.26 13.48
N LYS A 40 27.95 3.54 14.31
CA LYS A 40 28.05 2.08 14.19
C LYS A 40 26.63 1.51 14.26
N LEU A 41 26.13 0.96 13.15
CA LEU A 41 24.80 0.34 13.08
C LEU A 41 24.69 -0.72 14.17
N SER A 42 23.88 -0.45 15.20
CA SER A 42 23.53 -1.49 16.17
C SER A 42 22.53 -2.44 15.51
N PRO A 43 22.61 -3.75 15.78
CA PRO A 43 21.64 -4.72 15.23
C PRO A 43 20.18 -4.33 15.51
N GLY A 44 19.91 -3.73 16.67
CA GLY A 44 18.57 -3.24 17.04
C GLY A 44 18.03 -2.14 16.12
N LYS A 45 18.88 -1.20 15.69
CA LYS A 45 18.46 -0.15 14.73
C LYS A 45 18.14 -0.74 13.36
N VAL A 46 18.93 -1.70 12.89
CA VAL A 46 18.68 -2.38 11.61
C VAL A 46 17.32 -3.08 11.65
N LEU A 47 17.04 -3.81 12.73
CA LEU A 47 15.76 -4.50 12.91
C LEU A 47 14.59 -3.51 13.01
N ALA A 48 14.76 -2.38 13.67
CA ALA A 48 13.72 -1.35 13.75
C ALA A 48 13.38 -0.77 12.37
N VAL A 49 14.40 -0.39 11.58
CA VAL A 49 14.20 0.15 10.24
C VAL A 49 13.60 -0.92 9.31
N ALA A 50 14.15 -2.13 9.30
CA ALA A 50 13.62 -3.23 8.50
C ALA A 50 12.17 -3.59 8.88
N GLY A 51 11.85 -3.65 10.17
CA GLY A 51 10.50 -3.88 10.66
C GLY A 51 9.52 -2.80 10.21
N SER A 52 9.91 -1.52 10.34
CA SER A 52 9.10 -0.40 9.87
C SER A 52 8.87 -0.42 8.35
N ALA A 53 9.90 -0.80 7.58
CA ALA A 53 9.81 -0.95 6.13
C ALA A 53 8.83 -2.07 5.73
N ILE A 54 8.85 -3.21 6.42
CA ILE A 54 7.92 -4.31 6.17
C ILE A 54 6.48 -3.89 6.47
N VAL A 55 6.24 -3.26 7.63
CA VAL A 55 4.89 -2.78 7.98
C VAL A 55 4.39 -1.77 6.95
N ALA A 56 5.24 -0.82 6.56
CA ALA A 56 4.89 0.17 5.57
C ALA A 56 4.62 -0.46 4.19
N ALA A 57 5.39 -1.47 3.77
CA ALA A 57 5.16 -2.22 2.54
C ALA A 57 3.79 -2.89 2.53
N VAL A 58 3.39 -3.54 3.63
CA VAL A 58 2.07 -4.17 3.77
C VAL A 58 0.96 -3.12 3.67
N VAL A 59 1.10 -1.99 4.36
CA VAL A 59 0.12 -0.90 4.30
C VAL A 59 -0.02 -0.39 2.88
N PHE A 60 1.08 -0.06 2.19
CA PHE A 60 1.06 0.43 0.81
C PHE A 60 0.46 -0.58 -0.17
N TRP A 61 0.66 -1.87 0.07
CA TRP A 61 0.10 -2.92 -0.78
C TRP A 61 -1.42 -3.03 -0.65
N VAL A 62 -1.93 -2.91 0.58
CA VAL A 62 -3.36 -3.10 0.91
C VAL A 62 -4.17 -1.81 0.72
N LEU A 63 -3.56 -0.64 0.89
CA LEU A 63 -4.22 0.68 0.81
C LEU A 63 -5.11 0.85 -0.44
N PRO A 64 -4.67 0.53 -1.67
CA PRO A 64 -5.50 0.72 -2.86
C PRO A 64 -6.78 -0.12 -2.83
N SER A 65 -6.71 -1.34 -2.27
CA SER A 65 -7.90 -2.18 -2.09
C SER A 65 -8.86 -1.56 -1.10
N LEU A 66 -8.35 -1.06 0.03
CA LEU A 66 -9.16 -0.42 1.06
C LEU A 66 -9.84 0.85 0.54
N VAL A 67 -9.12 1.67 -0.23
CA VAL A 67 -9.70 2.85 -0.89
C VAL A 67 -10.80 2.45 -1.88
N ASN A 68 -10.60 1.36 -2.63
CA ASN A 68 -11.63 0.86 -3.54
C ASN A 68 -12.87 0.35 -2.78
N TYR A 69 -12.70 -0.39 -1.69
CA TYR A 69 -13.82 -0.80 -0.84
C TYR A 69 -14.54 0.39 -0.23
N ALA A 70 -13.80 1.34 0.35
CA ALA A 70 -14.38 2.56 0.92
C ALA A 70 -15.13 3.39 -0.12
N ARG A 71 -14.64 3.44 -1.38
CA ARG A 71 -15.35 4.11 -2.48
C ARG A 71 -16.65 3.41 -2.81
N VAL A 72 -16.64 2.08 -2.95
CA VAL A 72 -17.86 1.31 -3.21
C VAL A 72 -18.87 1.56 -2.10
N ASP A 73 -18.48 1.41 -0.83
CA ASP A 73 -19.35 1.68 0.31
C ASP A 73 -19.90 3.11 0.29
N ALA A 74 -19.06 4.12 0.06
CA ALA A 74 -19.47 5.52 -0.02
C ALA A 74 -20.43 5.81 -1.20
N THR A 75 -20.25 5.16 -2.35
CA THR A 75 -21.17 5.29 -3.49
C THR A 75 -22.47 4.52 -3.31
N THR A 76 -22.48 3.49 -2.46
CA THR A 76 -23.71 2.77 -2.07
C THR A 76 -24.49 3.57 -1.01
N LEU A 77 -23.81 4.41 -0.24
CA LEU A 77 -24.39 5.40 0.67
C LEU A 77 -24.87 6.65 -0.09
N VAL A 78 -25.80 6.46 -1.02
CA VAL A 78 -26.58 7.58 -1.59
C VAL A 78 -27.41 8.21 -0.47
N PRO A 79 -27.48 9.57 -0.34
CA PRO A 79 -28.35 10.20 0.64
C PRO A 79 -29.81 9.81 0.38
N GLY A 80 -30.36 8.92 1.22
CA GLY A 80 -31.77 8.51 1.17
C GLY A 80 -32.05 7.01 0.98
N GLN A 81 -31.05 6.13 0.89
CA GLN A 81 -31.32 4.67 0.92
C GLN A 81 -31.02 4.08 2.31
N PRO A 82 -31.93 3.25 2.88
CA PRO A 82 -31.72 2.63 4.18
C PRO A 82 -30.54 1.64 4.13
N ILE A 83 -29.68 1.71 5.14
CA ILE A 83 -28.54 0.82 5.34
C ILE A 83 -29.05 -0.64 5.35
N GLY A 84 -28.55 -1.47 4.43
CA GLY A 84 -28.93 -2.89 4.30
C GLY A 84 -29.71 -3.27 3.03
N GLY A 85 -29.99 -2.31 2.14
CA GLY A 85 -30.61 -2.60 0.83
C GLY A 85 -29.62 -3.14 -0.21
N TYR A 86 -29.05 -4.32 0.01
CA TYR A 86 -28.24 -4.99 -1.00
C TYR A 86 -29.14 -5.72 -2.02
N ARG A 87 -29.03 -5.36 -3.30
CA ARG A 87 -29.24 -6.25 -4.45
C ARG A 87 -28.00 -6.19 -5.32
#